data_AF-A0A3N9UNV1-F1
#
_entry.id   AF-A0A3N9UNV1-F1
#
_cell.length_a   1.000
_cell.length_b   1.000
_cell.length_c   1.000
_cell.angle_alpha   90.00
_cell.angle_beta   90.00
_cell.angle_gamma   90.00
#
_symmetry.space_group_name_H-M   'P 1'
#
loop_
_entity.id
_entity.type
_entity.pdbx_description
1 polymer ?
#
loop_
_entity_poly.entity_id
_entity_poly.type
_entity_poly.pdbx_seq_one_letter_code
_entity_poly.pdbx_strand_id
1 'polypeptide(L)'
;MPSVRYTRIEITPDAYRSLEAEAILQGKTLKKLASELILRGVSKKALDFVQEPIEPAESSTPGLELDEEMIKVVKKIGATGMHISSQNLDKLRRVLLDEGYQGAMLHVAQHTASAERDELHRVLAIFRRYRLSPEAAADLIKSLNDIESGKWE
;
A
#
# COMPACT_ATOMS: atom_id res chain seq x y z
N MET A 1 -11.24 -16.15 -9.90
CA MET A 1 -10.22 -15.07 -9.77
C MET A 1 -8.90 -15.62 -10.30
N PRO A 2 -8.23 -14.96 -11.26
CA PRO A 2 -6.90 -15.40 -11.66
C PRO A 2 -5.98 -15.25 -10.44
N SER A 3 -5.35 -16.34 -10.00
CA SER A 3 -4.38 -16.28 -8.92
C SER A 3 -3.20 -15.47 -9.42
N VAL A 4 -3.06 -14.23 -8.98
CA VAL A 4 -1.85 -13.43 -9.22
C VAL A 4 -0.77 -14.05 -8.35
N ARG A 5 -0.16 -15.15 -8.84
CA ARG A 5 1.06 -15.69 -8.25
C ARG A 5 2.13 -14.64 -8.50
N TYR A 6 2.46 -13.86 -7.47
CA TYR A 6 3.59 -12.95 -7.52
C TYR A 6 4.81 -13.74 -7.99
N THR A 7 5.29 -13.44 -9.18
CA THR A 7 6.44 -14.13 -9.75
C THR A 7 7.63 -13.73 -8.89
N ARG A 8 8.26 -14.72 -8.24
CA ARG A 8 9.47 -14.50 -7.45
C ARG A 8 10.55 -13.99 -8.40
N ILE A 9 11.15 -12.86 -8.09
CA ILE A 9 12.31 -12.35 -8.84
C ILE A 9 13.49 -13.24 -8.48
N GLU A 10 14.02 -13.94 -9.48
CA GLU A 10 15.28 -14.68 -9.36
C GLU A 10 16.43 -13.74 -9.68
N ILE A 11 17.42 -13.68 -8.78
CA ILE A 11 18.59 -12.81 -8.90
C ILE A 11 19.81 -13.72 -8.94
N THR A 12 20.74 -13.46 -9.85
CA THR A 12 21.98 -14.23 -9.92
C THR A 12 22.82 -14.02 -8.65
N PRO A 13 23.60 -15.02 -8.21
CA PRO A 13 24.43 -14.90 -7.00
C PRO A 13 25.38 -13.69 -7.04
N ASP A 14 25.94 -13.39 -8.21
CA ASP A 14 26.87 -12.27 -8.38
C ASP A 14 26.18 -10.91 -8.25
N ALA A 15 24.98 -10.77 -8.82
CA ALA A 15 24.18 -9.55 -8.66
C ALA A 15 23.75 -9.35 -7.21
N TYR A 16 23.39 -10.44 -6.52
CA TYR A 16 23.03 -10.39 -5.10
C TYR A 16 24.22 -9.93 -4.23
N ARG A 17 25.41 -10.51 -4.41
CA ARG A 17 26.63 -10.11 -3.69
C ARG A 17 27.03 -8.66 -3.98
N SER A 18 26.90 -8.23 -5.23
CA SER A 18 27.19 -6.85 -5.62
C SER A 18 26.24 -5.87 -4.94
N LEU A 19 24.95 -6.24 -4.82
CA LEU A 19 23.94 -5.45 -4.13
C LEU A 19 24.19 -5.40 -2.62
N GLU A 20 24.67 -6.50 -2.00
CA GLU A 20 25.12 -6.53 -0.60
C GLU A 20 26.31 -5.59 -0.35
N ALA A 21 27.35 -5.67 -1.17
CA ALA A 21 28.52 -4.82 -1.04
C ALA A 21 28.15 -3.33 -1.16
N GLU A 22 27.36 -2.98 -2.17
CA GLU A 22 26.93 -1.61 -2.41
C GLU A 22 26.02 -1.08 -1.27
N ALA A 23 25.16 -1.94 -0.71
CA ALA A 23 24.31 -1.57 0.42
C ALA A 23 25.13 -1.23 1.66
N ILE A 24 26.18 -2.00 1.94
CA ILE A 24 27.12 -1.75 3.04
C ILE A 24 27.87 -0.44 2.81
N LEU A 25 28.41 -0.22 1.61
CA LEU A 25 29.16 0.99 1.27
C LEU A 25 28.32 2.27 1.39
N GLN A 26 27.04 2.20 1.01
CA GLN A 26 26.13 3.34 1.09
C GLN A 26 25.41 3.46 2.45
N GLY A 27 25.63 2.54 3.40
CA GLY A 27 24.92 2.52 4.69
C GLY A 27 23.40 2.37 4.54
N LYS A 28 22.94 1.69 3.49
CA LYS A 28 21.52 1.46 3.19
C LYS A 28 21.15 0.02 3.43
N THR A 29 19.87 -0.24 3.65
CA THR A 29 19.37 -1.62 3.64
C THR A 29 19.33 -2.16 2.22
N LEU A 30 19.53 -3.48 2.07
CA LEU A 30 19.42 -4.20 0.79
C LEU A 30 18.13 -3.85 0.04
N LYS A 31 17.02 -3.82 0.77
CA LYS A 31 15.70 -3.47 0.23
C LYS A 31 15.69 -2.07 -0.35
N LYS A 32 16.18 -1.07 0.39
CA LYS A 32 16.18 0.33 -0.06
C LYS A 32 17.04 0.50 -1.31
N LEU A 33 18.24 -0.06 -1.30
CA LEU A 33 19.13 0.01 -2.46
C LEU A 33 18.52 -0.68 -3.68
N ALA A 34 17.98 -1.89 -3.51
CA ALA A 34 17.33 -2.63 -4.60
C ALA A 34 16.16 -1.83 -5.19
N SER A 35 15.28 -1.27 -4.35
CA SER A 35 14.16 -0.45 -4.82
C SER A 35 14.64 0.80 -5.59
N GLU A 36 15.66 1.49 -5.10
CA GLU A 36 16.22 2.66 -5.79
C GLU A 36 16.82 2.29 -7.15
N LEU A 37 17.60 1.21 -7.22
CA LEU A 37 18.22 0.74 -8.47
C LEU A 37 17.17 0.30 -9.50
N ILE A 38 16.12 -0.42 -9.05
CA ILE A 38 15.01 -0.82 -9.91
C ILE A 38 14.31 0.42 -10.46
N LEU A 39 13.88 1.35 -9.60
CA LEU A 39 13.17 2.55 -10.04
C LEU A 39 14.00 3.42 -11.00
N ARG A 40 15.33 3.48 -10.81
CA ARG A 40 16.24 4.17 -11.73
C ARG A 40 16.41 3.45 -13.06
N GLY A 41 16.39 2.11 -13.07
CA GLY A 41 16.62 1.29 -14.26
C GLY A 41 15.36 0.97 -15.08
N VAL A 42 14.17 1.12 -14.49
CA VAL A 42 12.90 0.86 -15.18
C VAL A 42 12.65 1.92 -16.26
N SER A 43 12.24 1.46 -17.45
CA SER A 43 11.93 2.36 -18.56
C SER A 43 10.72 3.26 -18.24
N LYS A 44 10.72 4.49 -18.78
CA LYS A 44 9.58 5.42 -18.63
C LYS A 44 8.26 4.79 -19.06
N LYS A 45 8.23 4.08 -20.20
CA LYS A 45 7.05 3.34 -20.67
C LYS A 45 6.50 2.33 -19.65
N ALA A 46 7.38 1.65 -18.92
CA ALA A 46 6.96 0.69 -17.90
C ALA A 46 6.48 1.39 -16.61
N LEU A 47 7.07 2.54 -16.27
CA LEU A 47 6.56 3.40 -15.20
C LEU A 47 5.18 3.94 -15.56
N ASP A 48 5.02 4.43 -16.79
CA ASP A 48 3.78 4.98 -17.32
C ASP A 48 2.69 3.89 -17.38
N PHE A 49 3.00 2.66 -17.82
CA PHE A 49 2.04 1.53 -17.81
C PHE A 49 1.52 1.16 -16.41
N VAL A 50 2.35 1.33 -15.38
CA VAL A 50 1.93 1.09 -13.98
C VAL A 50 1.22 2.31 -13.39
N GLN A 51 1.51 3.51 -13.89
CA GLN A 51 0.88 4.77 -13.50
C GLN A 51 -0.42 5.05 -14.26
N GLU A 52 -0.61 4.46 -15.44
CA GLU A 52 -1.81 4.55 -16.23
C GLU A 52 -2.97 4.06 -15.35
N PRO A 53 -3.92 4.94 -15.01
CA PRO A 53 -5.15 4.48 -14.41
C PRO A 53 -5.76 3.51 -15.40
N ILE A 54 -6.00 2.28 -14.96
CA ILE A 54 -6.91 1.36 -15.64
C ILE A 54 -8.11 2.19 -16.08
N GLU A 55 -8.22 2.45 -17.39
CA GLU A 55 -9.30 3.29 -17.91
C GLU A 55 -10.63 2.59 -17.59
N PRO A 56 -11.63 3.36 -17.14
CA PRO A 56 -12.89 2.82 -16.67
C PRO A 56 -13.70 2.31 -17.87
N ALA A 57 -14.22 1.10 -17.72
CA ALA A 57 -15.47 0.76 -18.41
C ALA A 57 -16.55 1.71 -17.83
N GLU A 58 -16.89 2.71 -18.64
CA GLU A 58 -18.08 3.57 -18.72
C GLU A 58 -19.01 3.77 -17.50
N SER A 59 -19.53 5.01 -17.45
CA SER A 59 -20.61 5.58 -16.61
C SER A 59 -20.18 6.02 -15.20
N SER A 60 -20.55 7.18 -14.64
CA SER A 60 -21.28 8.37 -15.13
C SER A 60 -21.28 9.42 -14.00
N THR A 61 -20.99 10.69 -14.31
CA THR A 61 -21.36 11.91 -13.56
C THR A 61 -20.89 12.11 -12.09
N PRO A 62 -20.44 13.34 -11.73
CA PRO A 62 -19.88 13.64 -10.42
C PRO A 62 -20.97 14.01 -9.41
N GLY A 63 -21.01 13.27 -8.30
CA GLY A 63 -21.80 13.60 -7.11
C GLY A 63 -22.79 12.49 -6.76
N LEU A 64 -22.52 11.81 -5.64
CA LEU A 64 -23.36 10.82 -4.92
C LEU A 64 -22.93 9.33 -4.96
N GLU A 65 -21.80 8.94 -5.56
CA GLU A 65 -21.34 7.52 -5.53
C GLU A 65 -20.44 7.12 -4.34
N LEU A 66 -20.02 8.08 -3.51
CA LEU A 66 -19.05 7.83 -2.43
C LEU A 66 -19.57 6.82 -1.39
N ASP A 67 -20.87 6.80 -1.09
CA ASP A 67 -21.41 5.93 -0.03
C ASP A 67 -21.42 4.45 -0.43
N GLU A 68 -21.79 4.11 -1.67
CA GLU A 68 -21.78 2.71 -2.11
C GLU A 68 -20.36 2.15 -2.23
N GLU A 69 -19.42 2.96 -2.71
CA GLU A 69 -18.02 2.57 -2.82
C GLU A 69 -17.38 2.43 -1.44
N MET A 70 -17.69 3.34 -0.52
CA MET A 70 -17.19 3.31 0.86
C MET A 70 -17.73 2.09 1.62
N ILE A 71 -19.00 1.71 1.43
CA ILE A 71 -19.57 0.46 1.97
C ILE A 71 -18.82 -0.77 1.41
N LYS A 72 -18.49 -0.78 0.11
CA LYS A 72 -17.70 -1.87 -0.51
C LYS A 72 -16.27 -1.92 0.04
N VAL A 73 -15.66 -0.77 0.32
CA VAL A 73 -14.33 -0.66 0.92
C VAL A 73 -14.34 -1.21 2.34
N VAL A 74 -15.28 -0.77 3.18
CA VAL A 74 -15.43 -1.21 4.58
C VAL A 74 -15.63 -2.72 4.68
N LYS A 75 -16.52 -3.31 3.86
CA LYS A 75 -16.72 -4.76 3.82
C LYS A 75 -15.47 -5.54 3.42
N LYS A 76 -14.65 -4.98 2.52
CA LYS A 76 -13.39 -5.60 2.11
C LYS A 76 -12.32 -5.49 3.17
N ILE A 77 -12.31 -4.41 3.93
CA ILE A 77 -11.36 -4.17 5.00
C ILE A 77 -11.68 -5.08 6.18
N GLY A 78 -12.89 -5.04 6.75
CA GLY A 78 -13.25 -5.83 7.93
C GLY A 78 -13.32 -7.36 7.76
N ALA A 79 -12.70 -7.92 6.72
CA ALA A 79 -12.67 -9.34 6.43
C ALA A 79 -11.66 -10.13 7.28
N THR A 80 -10.72 -9.47 7.97
CA THR A 80 -9.59 -10.11 8.65
C THR A 80 -9.74 -10.22 10.16
N GLY A 81 -10.54 -9.36 10.79
CA GLY A 81 -10.75 -9.33 12.25
C GLY A 81 -9.51 -8.95 13.04
N MET A 82 -8.50 -8.35 12.39
CA MET A 82 -7.21 -8.14 13.01
C MET A 82 -7.16 -6.79 13.74
N HIS A 83 -6.81 -6.83 15.02
CA HIS A 83 -6.67 -5.63 15.83
C HIS A 83 -5.26 -5.06 15.69
N ILE A 84 -5.16 -3.77 15.36
CA ILE A 84 -3.89 -3.06 15.19
C ILE A 84 -3.75 -2.02 16.30
N SER A 85 -2.53 -1.86 16.81
CA SER A 85 -2.29 -0.88 17.88
C SER A 85 -2.68 0.55 17.45
N SER A 86 -3.40 1.27 18.31
CA SER A 86 -3.86 2.63 18.03
C SER A 86 -2.72 3.60 17.73
N GLN A 87 -1.55 3.39 18.36
CA GLN A 87 -0.34 4.18 18.10
C GLN A 87 0.18 4.00 16.67
N ASN A 88 0.11 2.78 16.11
CA ASN A 88 0.52 2.52 14.73
C ASN A 88 -0.47 3.15 13.74
N LEU A 89 -1.77 3.08 14.02
CA LEU A 89 -2.81 3.71 13.20
C LEU A 89 -2.68 5.24 13.17
N ASP A 90 -2.44 5.88 14.32
CA ASP A 90 -2.26 7.33 14.40
C ASP A 90 -1.00 7.81 13.65
N LYS A 91 0.11 7.06 13.74
CA LYS A 91 1.33 7.36 12.98
C LYS A 91 1.09 7.20 11.48
N LEU A 92 0.45 6.10 11.08
CA LEU A 92 0.13 5.84 9.68
C LEU A 92 -0.77 6.93 9.11
N ARG A 93 -1.75 7.41 9.88
CA ARG A 93 -2.63 8.52 9.49
C ARG A 93 -1.84 9.79 9.18
N ARG A 94 -0.91 10.18 10.06
CA ARG A 94 -0.09 11.37 9.86
C ARG A 94 0.77 11.24 8.61
N VAL A 95 1.45 10.10 8.45
CA VAL A 95 2.27 9.85 7.25
C VAL A 95 1.43 9.83 5.98
N LEU A 96 0.21 9.29 6.03
CA LEU A 96 -0.70 9.29 4.87
C LEU A 96 -1.11 10.71 4.46
N LEU A 97 -1.37 11.59 5.43
CA LEU A 97 -1.72 13.00 5.17
C LEU A 97 -0.52 13.81 4.69
N ASP A 98 0.66 13.59 5.26
CA ASP A 98 1.86 14.37 4.97
C ASP A 98 2.58 13.92 3.68
N GLU A 99 2.67 12.60 3.45
CA GLU A 99 3.48 12.00 2.37
C GLU A 99 2.64 11.21 1.35
N GLY A 100 1.32 11.13 1.54
CA GLY A 100 0.41 10.38 0.67
C GLY A 100 0.60 8.86 0.77
N TYR A 101 -0.06 8.14 -0.16
CA TYR A 101 -0.08 6.67 -0.15
C TYR A 101 1.30 6.01 -0.26
N GLN A 102 2.23 6.64 -0.99
CA GLN A 102 3.57 6.08 -1.17
C GLN A 102 4.38 6.15 0.13
N GLY A 103 4.34 7.28 0.83
CA GLY A 103 4.97 7.42 2.15
C GLY A 103 4.33 6.50 3.19
N ALA A 104 2.99 6.42 3.21
CA ALA A 104 2.26 5.52 4.09
C ALA A 104 2.64 4.04 3.88
N MET A 105 2.71 3.58 2.64
CA MET A 105 3.14 2.21 2.32
C MET A 105 4.59 1.96 2.74
N LEU A 106 5.48 2.93 2.56
CA LEU A 106 6.88 2.80 3.00
C LEU A 106 6.98 2.72 4.52
N HIS A 107 6.21 3.54 5.23
CA HIS A 107 6.18 3.57 6.69
C HIS A 107 5.71 2.23 7.27
N VAL A 108 4.60 1.68 6.76
CA VAL A 108 4.10 0.34 7.13
C VAL A 108 5.19 -0.69 6.94
N ALA A 109 5.83 -0.71 5.77
CA ALA A 109 6.86 -1.68 5.45
C ALA A 109 8.08 -1.65 6.38
N GLN A 110 8.33 -0.54 7.07
CA GLN A 110 9.51 -0.30 7.91
C GLN A 110 9.22 -0.46 9.41
N HIS A 111 8.00 -0.16 9.86
CA HIS A 111 7.71 0.03 11.29
C HIS A 111 6.66 -0.92 11.85
N THR A 112 6.18 -1.90 11.07
CA THR A 112 5.15 -2.85 11.53
C THR A 112 5.60 -4.30 11.43
N ALA A 113 5.14 -5.12 12.38
CA ALA A 113 5.43 -6.55 12.45
C ALA A 113 4.76 -7.31 11.29
N SER A 114 5.24 -8.51 10.94
CA SER A 114 4.87 -9.17 9.67
C SER A 114 3.36 -9.26 9.40
N ALA A 115 2.54 -9.65 10.38
CA ALA A 115 1.09 -9.77 10.20
C ALA A 115 0.40 -8.39 10.08
N GLU A 116 0.73 -7.44 10.98
CA GLU A 116 0.25 -6.04 10.92
C GLU A 116 0.61 -5.36 9.61
N ARG A 117 1.84 -5.59 9.15
CA ARG A 117 2.37 -5.04 7.91
C ARG A 117 1.57 -5.51 6.71
N ASP A 118 1.38 -6.82 6.60
CA ASP A 118 0.71 -7.42 5.45
C ASP A 118 -0.75 -6.96 5.37
N GLU A 119 -1.42 -6.79 6.52
CA GLU A 119 -2.77 -6.27 6.58
C GLU A 119 -2.86 -4.78 6.25
N LEU A 120 -2.02 -3.93 6.86
CA LEU A 120 -2.02 -2.50 6.55
C LEU A 120 -1.66 -2.23 5.08
N HIS A 121 -0.78 -3.04 4.48
CA HIS A 121 -0.55 -2.97 3.04
C HIS A 121 -1.77 -3.34 2.23
N ARG A 122 -2.53 -4.38 2.64
CA ARG A 122 -3.78 -4.78 2.00
C ARG A 122 -4.81 -3.65 2.07
N VAL A 123 -4.99 -3.05 3.25
CA VAL A 123 -5.91 -1.92 3.48
C VAL A 123 -5.54 -0.72 2.63
N LEU A 124 -4.27 -0.28 2.64
CA LEU A 124 -3.79 0.84 1.82
C LEU A 124 -3.93 0.55 0.32
N ALA A 125 -3.71 -0.70 -0.11
CA ALA A 125 -3.92 -1.09 -1.50
C ALA A 125 -5.40 -1.05 -1.91
N ILE A 126 -6.31 -1.40 -1.00
CA ILE A 126 -7.77 -1.26 -1.22
C ILE A 126 -8.11 0.22 -1.37
N PHE A 127 -7.70 1.08 -0.43
CA PHE A 127 -7.96 2.52 -0.52
C PHE A 127 -7.48 3.13 -1.83
N ARG A 128 -6.25 2.81 -2.25
CA ARG A 128 -5.70 3.27 -3.53
C ARG A 128 -6.48 2.74 -4.73
N ARG A 129 -6.92 1.48 -4.69
CA ARG A 129 -7.73 0.87 -5.75
C ARG A 129 -9.08 1.56 -5.92
N TYR A 130 -9.67 2.02 -4.83
CA TYR A 130 -10.93 2.77 -4.81
C TYR A 130 -10.73 4.29 -4.92
N ARG A 131 -9.51 4.76 -5.23
CA ARG A 131 -9.18 6.18 -5.42
C ARG A 131 -9.62 7.09 -4.27
N LEU A 132 -9.63 6.57 -3.04
CA LEU A 132 -9.96 7.38 -1.88
C LEU A 132 -8.93 8.50 -1.72
N SER A 133 -9.39 9.70 -1.40
CA SER A 133 -8.48 10.78 -1.05
C SER A 133 -7.70 10.42 0.22
N PRO A 134 -6.47 10.97 0.41
CA PRO A 134 -5.70 10.75 1.63
C PRO A 134 -6.48 11.08 2.91
N GLU A 135 -7.36 12.08 2.86
CA GLU A 135 -8.22 12.50 3.97
C GLU A 135 -9.29 11.44 4.28
N ALA A 136 -10.02 10.97 3.26
CA ALA A 136 -11.03 9.92 3.44
C ALA A 136 -10.42 8.60 3.93
N ALA A 137 -9.24 8.24 3.41
CA ALA A 137 -8.51 7.07 3.86
C ALA A 137 -7.96 7.24 5.29
N ALA A 138 -7.52 8.45 5.67
CA ALA A 138 -7.09 8.75 7.04
C ALA A 138 -8.23 8.59 8.06
N ASP A 139 -9.46 8.98 7.68
CA ASP A 139 -10.65 8.77 8.51
C ASP A 139 -11.00 7.28 8.67
N LEU A 140 -10.93 6.50 7.59
CA LEU A 140 -11.15 5.06 7.65
C LEU A 140 -10.06 4.32 8.45
N ILE A 141 -8.79 4.79 8.41
CA ILE A 141 -7.71 4.23 9.25
C ILE A 141 -8.00 4.44 10.73
N LYS A 142 -8.58 5.59 11.10
CA LYS A 142 -8.96 5.87 12.49
C LYS A 142 -10.02 4.89 13.00
N SER A 143 -10.96 4.53 12.15
CA SER A 143 -12.03 3.57 12.45
C SER A 143 -11.68 2.12 12.10
N LEU A 144 -10.43 1.83 11.74
CA LEU A 144 -10.05 0.51 11.20
C LEU A 144 -10.35 -0.63 12.17
N ASN A 145 -10.05 -0.44 13.46
CA ASN A 145 -10.32 -1.45 14.48
C ASN A 145 -11.83 -1.68 14.71
N ASP A 146 -12.66 -0.65 14.53
CA ASP A 146 -14.12 -0.77 14.65
C ASP A 146 -14.70 -1.50 13.43
N ILE A 147 -14.14 -1.23 12.24
CA ILE A 147 -14.46 -1.93 10.99
C ILE A 147 -14.09 -3.41 11.06
N GLU A 148 -12.88 -3.75 11.51
CA GLU A 148 -12.40 -5.13 11.65
C GLU A 148 -13.16 -5.91 12.72
N SER A 149 -13.63 -5.23 13.77
CA SER A 149 -14.44 -5.86 14.82
C SER A 149 -15.93 -5.97 14.48
N GLY A 150 -16.36 -5.46 13.32
CA GLY A 150 -17.77 -5.48 12.88
C GLY A 150 -18.67 -4.55 13.69
N LYS A 151 -18.11 -3.59 14.44
CA LYS A 151 -18.82 -2.60 15.27
C LYS A 151 -18.98 -1.25 14.59
N TRP A 152 -18.63 -1.17 13.31
CA TRP A 152 -18.74 0.04 12.53
C TRP A 152 -20.19 0.24 12.07
N GLU A 153 -20.86 1.24 12.64
CA GLU A 153 -22.24 1.68 12.33
C GLU A 153 -22.26 2.81 11.29
#